data_AF-A0A7Y4ZBW8-F1
#
_entry.id   AF-A0A7Y4ZBW8-F1
#
_cell.length_a   1.000
_cell.length_b   1.000
_cell.length_c   1.000
_cell.angle_alpha   90.00
_cell.angle_beta   90.00
_cell.angle_gamma   90.00
#
_symmetry.space_group_name_H-M   'P 1'
#
loop_
_entity.id
_entity.type
_entity.pdbx_description
1 polymer ?
#
loop_
_entity_poly.entity_id
_entity_poly.type
_entity_poly.pdbx_seq_one_letter_code
_entity_poly.pdbx_strand_id
1 'polypeptide(L)' 'WGFIYALFFHLCHGVRHLFWDLGEGFQPDLLDKYAKIELAAAFVLTLATWIFI' A
#
# COMPACT_ATOMS: atom_id res chain seq x y z
N TRP A 1 4.44 -1.97 -16.70
CA TRP A 1 5.07 -1.80 -15.37
C TRP A 1 4.40 -0.73 -14.52
N GLY A 2 4.24 0.51 -15.01
CA GLY A 2 3.51 1.55 -14.26
C GLY A 2 2.10 1.14 -13.83
N PHE A 3 1.36 0.41 -14.68
CA PHE A 3 0.05 -0.16 -14.32
C PHE A 3 0.13 -1.15 -13.15
N ILE A 4 1.12 -2.06 -13.13
CA ILE A 4 1.27 -3.06 -12.06
C ILE A 4 1.57 -2.37 -10.72
N TYR A 5 2.46 -1.37 -10.73
CA TYR A 5 2.72 -0.58 -9.53
C TYR A 5 1.47 0.18 -9.08
N ALA A 6 0.76 0.83 -9.99
CA ALA A 6 -0.49 1.54 -9.68
C ALA A 6 -1.55 0.60 -9.09
N LEU A 7 -1.68 -0.62 -9.62
CA LEU A 7 -2.58 -1.65 -9.11
C LEU A 7 -2.23 -2.05 -7.67
N PHE A 8 -0.97 -2.36 -7.39
CA PHE A 8 -0.55 -2.74 -6.03
C PHE A 8 -0.60 -1.58 -5.05
N PHE A 9 -0.24 -0.37 -5.50
CA PHE A 9 -0.40 0.83 -4.69
C PHE A 9 -1.87 1.07 -4.33
N HIS A 10 -2.78 0.99 -5.31
CA HIS A 10 -4.22 1.11 -5.06
C HIS A 10 -4.74 0.03 -4.12
N LEU A 11 -4.27 -1.21 -4.26
CA LEU A 11 -4.62 -2.31 -3.35
C LEU A 11 -4.15 -2.04 -1.92
N CYS A 12 -2.87 -1.72 -1.72
CA CYS A 12 -2.30 -1.43 -0.39
C CYS A 12 -2.99 -0.21 0.25
N HIS A 13 -3.25 0.83 -0.54
CA HIS A 13 -3.97 2.00 -0.08
C HIS A 13 -5.42 1.66 0.29
N GLY A 14 -6.09 0.79 -0.48
CA GLY A 14 -7.41 0.27 -0.16
C GLY A 14 -7.45 -0.47 1.18
N VAL A 15 -6.43 -1.28 1.49
CA VAL A 15 -6.30 -1.92 2.81
C VAL A 15 -6.20 -0.87 3.93
N ARG A 16 -5.48 0.24 3.71
CA ARG A 16 -5.43 1.35 4.67
C ARG A 16 -6.81 1.99 4.90
N HIS A 17 -7.59 2.18 3.83
CA HIS A 17 -8.97 2.69 3.96
C HIS A 17 -9.84 1.75 4.79
N LEU A 18 -9.68 0.42 4.67
CA LEU A 18 -10.42 -0.51 5.52
C LEU A 18 -10.08 -0.36 7.01
N PHE A 19 -8.84 -0.02 7.37
CA PHE A 19 -8.50 0.32 8.75
C PHE A 19 -9.16 1.64 9.18
N TRP A 20 -9.19 2.63 8.30
CA TRP A 20 -9.88 3.90 8.55
C TRP A 20 -11.39 3.71 8.75
N ASP A 21 -12.02 2.82 7.98
CA ASP A 21 -13.44 2.48 8.11
C ASP A 21 -13.76 1.83 9.47
N LEU A 22 -12.79 1.14 10.07
CA LEU A 22 -12.88 0.59 11.42
C LEU A 22 -12.62 1.62 12.54
N GLY A 23 -12.32 2.88 12.18
CA GLY A 23 -12.00 3.94 13.16
C GLY A 23 -10.54 3.99 13.59
N GLU A 24 -9.65 3.24 12.94
CA GLU A 24 -8.25 3.08 13.33
C GLU A 24 -7.28 3.91 12.49
N GLY A 25 -6.08 4.18 13.01
CA GLY A 25 -4.97 4.70 12.19
C GLY A 25 -5.01 6.20 11.84
N PHE A 26 -5.84 6.98 12.53
CA PHE A 26 -5.95 8.45 12.35
C PHE A 26 -4.94 9.27 13.15
N GLN A 27 -4.07 8.64 13.93
CA GLN A 27 -3.01 9.32 14.65
C GLN A 27 -1.96 9.84 13.63
N PRO A 28 -1.44 11.08 13.76
CA PRO A 28 -0.53 11.67 12.78
C PRO A 28 0.72 10.83 12.48
N ASP A 29 1.30 10.19 13.50
CA ASP A 29 2.45 9.30 13.36
C ASP A 29 2.10 8.01 12.60
N LEU A 30 0.88 7.49 12.81
CA LEU A 30 0.39 6.31 12.09
C LEU A 30 0.08 6.63 10.63
N LEU A 31 -0.49 7.81 10.33
CA LEU A 31 -0.79 8.24 8.96
C LEU A 31 0.49 8.26 8.09
N ASP A 32 1.55 8.91 8.57
CA ASP A 32 2.83 8.97 7.87
C ASP A 32 3.50 7.60 7.77
N LYS A 33 3.40 6.79 8.84
CA LYS A 33 3.93 5.43 8.85
C LYS A 33 3.23 4.56 7.82
N TYR A 34 1.90 4.58 7.75
CA TYR A 34 1.13 3.79 6.79
C TYR A 34 1.36 4.25 5.35
N ALA A 35 1.52 5.56 5.10
CA ALA A 35 1.89 6.06 3.78
C ALA A 35 3.27 5.53 3.30
N LYS A 36 4.26 5.44 4.20
CA LYS A 36 5.56 4.83 3.87
C LYS A 36 5.46 3.32 3.64
N ILE A 37 4.67 2.63 4.49
CA ILE A 37 4.45 1.18 4.38
C ILE A 37 3.76 0.83 3.06
N GLU A 38 2.69 1.52 2.66
CA GLU A 38 1.97 1.20 1.42
C GLU A 38 2.83 1.42 0.17
N LEU A 39 3.66 2.47 0.14
CA LEU A 39 4.62 2.71 -0.94
C LEU A 39 5.66 1.58 -1.03
N ALA A 40 6.25 1.20 0.09
CA ALA A 40 7.22 0.11 0.15
C ALA A 40 6.60 -1.24 -0.23
N ALA A 41 5.40 -1.55 0.29
CA ALA A 41 4.68 -2.78 -0.01
C ALA A 41 4.32 -2.87 -1.49
N ALA A 42 3.79 -1.79 -2.09
CA ALA A 42 3.47 -1.74 -3.51
C ALA A 42 4.71 -1.96 -4.39
N PHE A 43 5.84 -1.37 -4.01
CA PHE A 43 7.11 -1.55 -4.71
C PHE A 43 7.60 -3.01 -4.62
N VAL A 44 7.59 -3.60 -3.42
CA VAL A 44 7.99 -5.01 -3.20
C VAL A 44 7.09 -5.96 -3.98
N LEU A 45 5.77 -5.77 -3.95
CA LEU A 45 4.82 -6.57 -4.74
C LEU A 45 5.08 -6.44 -6.24
N THR A 46 5.37 -5.23 -6.72
CA THR A 46 5.74 -5.00 -8.12
C THR A 46 6.99 -5.78 -8.50
N LEU A 47 8.05 -5.74 -7.68
CA LEU A 47 9.26 -6.52 -7.94
C LEU A 47 9.02 -8.04 -7.84
N ALA A 48 8.19 -8.48 -6.89
CA ALA A 48 7.85 -9.89 -6.74
C ALA A 48 7.15 -10.45 -7.97
N THR A 49 6.37 -9.64 -8.70
CA THR A 49 5.77 -10.10 -9.97
C THR A 49 6.79 -10.46 -11.05
N TRP A 50 8.02 -9.96 -10.97
CA TRP A 50 9.10 -10.35 -11.89
C TRP A 50 9.58 -11.79 -11.70
N ILE A 51 9.29 -12.42 -10.56
CA ILE A 51 9.66 -13.82 -10.32
C ILE A 51 8.77 -14.76 -11.15
N PHE A 52 7.55 -14.32 -11.49
CA PHE A 52 6.52 -15.13 -12.12
C PHE A 52 6.24 -14.76 -13.58
N ILE A 53 6.94 -13.76 -14.11
CA ILE A 53 6.86 -13.27 -15.49
C ILE A 53 8.24 -13.39 -16.11
#